data_AF-A0A1S3EEG3-F1
#
_entry.id   AF-A0A1S3EEG3-F1
#
_cell.length_a   1.000
_cell.length_b   1.000
_cell.length_c   1.000
_cell.angle_alpha   90.00
_cell.angle_beta   90.00
_cell.angle_gamma   90.00
#
_symmetry.space_group_name_H-M   'P 1'
#
loop_
_entity.id
_entity.type
_entity.pdbx_description
1 polymer ?
#
loop_
_entity_poly.entity_id
_entity_poly.type
_entity_poly.pdbx_seq_one_letter_code
_entity_poly.pdbx_strand_id
1 'polypeptide(L)'
;MFEGKNPTLNAKLVPLFDWLFHVPAPIALNTALAQLGVIRPVFKLPHVPITVEKRREFVNLVKDIGRENFVGEKDVQVLHDDEFIVVARY
;
A
#
# COMPACT_ATOMS: atom_id res chain seq x y z
N MET A 1 14.83 11.78 24.25
CA MET A 1 15.73 12.49 23.31
C MET A 1 15.25 12.17 21.91
N PHE A 2 14.77 13.17 21.15
CA PHE A 2 14.60 13.02 19.71
C PHE A 2 15.98 13.17 19.08
N GLU A 3 16.65 12.06 18.81
CA GLU A 3 17.93 12.05 18.12
C GLU A 3 17.75 12.24 16.60
N GLY A 4 17.35 13.46 16.22
CA GLY A 4 17.61 14.03 14.90
C GLY A 4 17.01 13.34 13.68
N LYS A 5 17.33 13.93 12.52
CA LYS A 5 17.09 13.35 11.20
C LYS A 5 17.91 12.07 11.09
N ASN A 6 17.29 10.95 10.75
CA ASN A 6 17.99 9.72 10.34
C ASN A 6 17.91 9.62 8.80
N PRO A 7 18.95 10.09 8.07
CA PRO A 7 18.91 10.11 6.60
C PRO A 7 18.82 8.70 6.01
N THR A 8 19.39 7.69 6.68
CA THR A 8 19.34 6.30 6.27
C THR A 8 17.93 5.73 6.37
N LEU A 9 17.23 5.98 7.48
CA LEU A 9 15.83 5.59 7.62
C LEU A 9 14.94 6.31 6.62
N ASN A 10 15.15 7.62 6.43
CA ASN A 10 14.41 8.38 5.44
C ASN A 10 14.63 7.81 4.03
N ALA A 11 15.88 7.56 3.63
CA ALA A 11 16.21 6.97 2.33
C ALA A 11 15.58 5.59 2.15
N LYS A 12 15.47 4.78 3.21
CA LYS A 12 14.78 3.48 3.19
C LYS A 12 13.26 3.62 2.96
N LEU A 13 12.64 4.71 3.42
CA LEU A 13 11.19 4.94 3.33
C LEU A 13 10.75 5.73 2.09
N VAL A 14 11.64 6.52 1.47
CA VAL A 14 11.32 7.30 0.26
C VAL A 14 10.62 6.47 -0.82
N PRO A 15 11.07 5.24 -1.17
CA PRO A 15 10.38 4.43 -2.17
C PRO A 15 8.92 4.10 -1.81
N LEU A 16 8.61 3.90 -0.52
CA LEU A 16 7.23 3.70 -0.07
C LEU A 16 6.41 4.98 -0.22
N PHE A 17 6.98 6.15 0.06
CA PHE A 17 6.29 7.42 -0.12
C PHE A 17 6.04 7.71 -1.61
N ASP A 18 7.03 7.52 -2.47
CA ASP A 18 6.86 7.67 -3.92
C ASP A 18 5.77 6.71 -4.44
N TRP A 19 5.76 5.48 -3.94
CA TRP A 19 4.71 4.53 -4.25
C TRP A 19 3.33 4.95 -3.71
N LEU A 20 3.22 5.59 -2.56
CA LEU A 20 1.91 6.05 -2.04
C LEU A 20 1.32 7.21 -2.86
N PHE A 21 2.16 7.99 -3.54
CA PHE A 21 1.75 9.21 -4.25
C PHE A 21 1.89 9.14 -5.78
N HIS A 22 2.18 7.96 -6.36
CA HIS A 22 2.17 7.80 -7.83
C HIS A 22 0.78 7.98 -8.46
N VAL A 23 -0.28 7.92 -7.64
CA VAL A 23 -1.66 8.26 -7.96
C VAL A 23 -2.23 9.19 -6.89
N PRO A 24 -3.30 9.95 -7.17
CA PRO A 24 -3.94 10.78 -6.15
C PRO A 24 -4.32 9.97 -4.91
N ALA A 25 -3.97 10.50 -3.73
CA ALA A 25 -4.42 9.92 -2.47
C ALA A 25 -5.96 9.95 -2.39
N PRO A 26 -6.63 8.89 -1.91
CA PRO A 26 -6.09 7.75 -1.15
C PRO A 26 -5.92 6.44 -1.93
N ILE A 27 -5.81 6.46 -3.27
CA ILE A 27 -5.93 5.26 -4.11
C ILE A 27 -4.87 4.18 -3.77
N ALA A 28 -3.59 4.55 -3.75
CA ALA A 28 -2.50 3.61 -3.46
C ALA A 28 -2.57 3.11 -2.00
N LEU A 29 -2.91 4.00 -1.05
CA LEU A 29 -3.07 3.65 0.36
C LEU A 29 -4.18 2.61 0.57
N ASN A 30 -5.34 2.81 -0.05
CA ASN A 30 -6.43 1.83 0.01
C ASN A 30 -6.01 0.48 -0.55
N THR A 31 -5.22 0.48 -1.63
CA THR A 31 -4.67 -0.75 -2.21
C THR A 31 -3.70 -1.43 -1.24
N ALA A 32 -2.75 -0.69 -0.67
CA ALA A 32 -1.78 -1.22 0.30
C ALA A 32 -2.45 -1.85 1.53
N LEU A 33 -3.46 -1.19 2.09
CA LEU A 33 -4.18 -1.71 3.26
C LEU A 33 -4.99 -2.97 2.92
N ALA A 34 -5.53 -3.07 1.70
CA ALA A 34 -6.17 -4.28 1.22
C ALA A 34 -5.13 -5.41 1.05
N GLN A 35 -3.96 -5.12 0.46
CA GLN A 35 -2.86 -6.07 0.30
C GLN A 35 -2.29 -6.57 1.63
N LEU A 36 -2.30 -5.75 2.69
CA LEU A 36 -1.96 -6.13 4.06
C LEU A 36 -3.08 -6.90 4.78
N GLY A 37 -4.25 -7.04 4.14
CA GLY A 37 -5.38 -7.78 4.68
C GLY A 37 -6.05 -7.12 5.90
N VAL A 38 -5.80 -5.82 6.13
CA VAL A 38 -6.37 -5.05 7.26
C VAL A 38 -7.67 -4.32 6.90
N ILE A 39 -7.96 -4.16 5.60
CA ILE A 39 -9.26 -3.72 5.09
C ILE A 39 -9.75 -4.65 3.98
N ARG A 40 -11.04 -4.57 3.64
CA ARG A 40 -11.57 -5.25 2.46
C ARG A 40 -11.15 -4.50 1.18
N PRO A 41 -10.88 -5.20 0.07
CA PRO A 41 -10.53 -4.60 -1.23
C PRO A 41 -11.75 -3.95 -1.92
N VAL A 42 -12.36 -2.96 -1.27
CA VAL A 42 -13.56 -2.26 -1.75
C VAL A 42 -13.26 -0.79 -1.98
N PHE A 43 -13.53 -0.32 -3.20
CA PHE A 43 -13.35 1.07 -3.61
C PHE A 43 -14.69 1.73 -3.87
N LYS A 44 -14.85 2.95 -3.37
CA LYS A 44 -15.94 3.85 -3.76
C LYS A 44 -15.48 4.71 -4.92
N LEU A 45 -16.28 4.76 -5.98
CA LEU A 45 -16.00 5.68 -7.10
C LEU A 45 -15.94 7.15 -6.59
N PRO A 46 -15.06 7.97 -7.17
CA PRO A 46 -14.30 7.74 -8.40
C PRO A 46 -12.98 6.95 -8.24
N HIS A 47 -12.65 6.48 -7.04
CA HIS A 47 -11.40 5.72 -6.83
C HIS A 47 -11.51 4.30 -7.38
N VAL A 48 -10.40 3.82 -7.95
CA VAL A 48 -10.24 2.46 -8.49
C VAL A 48 -8.88 1.92 -8.03
N PRO A 49 -8.72 0.59 -7.84
CA PRO A 49 -7.44 0.02 -7.44
C PRO A 49 -6.36 0.25 -8.50
N ILE A 50 -5.10 0.30 -8.05
CA ILE A 50 -3.93 0.40 -8.94
C ILE A 50 -3.67 -0.94 -9.66
N THR A 51 -2.85 -0.89 -10.71
CA THR A 51 -2.53 -2.06 -11.54
C THR A 51 -1.78 -3.16 -10.78
N VAL A 52 -1.86 -4.40 -11.27
CA VAL A 52 -1.20 -5.56 -10.64
C VAL A 52 0.32 -5.39 -10.55
N GLU A 53 0.95 -4.69 -11.49
CA GLU A 53 2.38 -4.38 -11.48
C GLU A 53 2.74 -3.54 -10.25
N LYS A 54 1.93 -2.50 -9.97
CA LYS A 54 2.12 -1.64 -8.80
C LYS A 54 1.84 -2.39 -7.49
N ARG A 55 0.90 -3.33 -7.49
CA ARG A 55 0.67 -4.21 -6.32
C ARG A 55 1.85 -5.14 -6.05
N ARG A 56 2.48 -5.69 -7.10
CA ARG A 56 3.72 -6.49 -6.96
C ARG A 56 4.89 -5.65 -6.44
N GLU A 57 5.01 -4.42 -6.90
CA GLU A 57 6.01 -3.46 -6.39
C GLU A 57 5.84 -3.25 -4.88
N PHE A 58 4.61 -3.09 -4.39
CA PHE A 58 4.33 -2.97 -2.95
C PHE A 58 4.73 -4.22 -2.16
N VAL A 59 4.46 -5.42 -2.68
CA VAL A 59 4.91 -6.66 -2.01
C VAL A 59 6.43 -6.69 -1.84
N ASN A 60 7.18 -6.22 -2.82
CA ASN A 60 8.64 -6.12 -2.71
C ASN A 60 9.05 -5.06 -1.69
N LEU A 61 8.42 -3.88 -1.70
CA LEU A 61 8.66 -2.83 -0.70
C LEU A 61 8.42 -3.33 0.74
N VAL A 62 7.37 -4.11 0.97
CA VAL A 62 7.09 -4.69 2.29
C VAL A 62 8.20 -5.65 2.72
N LYS A 63 8.73 -6.48 1.80
CA LYS A 63 9.84 -7.38 2.08
C LYS A 63 11.14 -6.62 2.38
N ASP A 64 11.45 -5.59 1.59
CA ASP A 64 12.68 -4.80 1.74
C ASP A 64 12.66 -3.94 3.03
N ILE A 65 11.48 -3.41 3.38
CA ILE A 65 11.32 -2.63 4.60
C ILE A 65 11.28 -3.53 5.84
N GLY A 66 10.67 -4.71 5.74
CA GLY A 66 10.42 -5.66 6.82
C GLY A 66 8.95 -5.67 7.18
N ARG A 67 8.28 -6.82 7.03
CA ARG A 67 6.83 -6.97 7.22
C ARG A 67 6.38 -6.58 8.64
N GLU A 68 7.22 -6.78 9.63
CA GLU A 68 7.01 -6.41 11.04
C GLU A 68 6.83 -4.90 11.26
N ASN A 69 7.24 -4.06 10.30
CA ASN A 69 7.07 -2.61 10.38
C ASN A 69 5.73 -2.13 9.76
N PHE A 70 4.92 -3.03 9.22
CA PHE A 70 3.61 -2.73 8.64
C PHE A 70 2.48 -3.20 9.56
N VAL A 71 1.35 -2.50 9.48
CA VAL A 71 0.15 -2.83 10.27
C VAL A 71 -0.44 -4.20 9.93
N GLY A 72 -1.03 -4.85 10.92
CA GLY A 72 -1.69 -6.15 10.80
C GLY A 72 -0.72 -7.34 10.81
N GLU A 73 -1.27 -8.54 10.96
CA GLU A 73 -0.49 -9.79 11.14
C GLU A 73 -0.48 -10.70 9.90
N LYS A 74 -1.32 -10.42 8.89
CA LYS A 74 -1.42 -11.28 7.70
C LYS A 74 -0.23 -11.05 6.76
N ASP A 75 0.17 -12.10 6.07
CA ASP A 75 1.12 -11.99 4.96
C ASP A 75 0.60 -11.02 3.90
N VAL A 76 1.50 -10.21 3.36
CA VAL A 76 1.15 -9.27 2.28
C VAL A 76 0.83 -10.08 1.01
N GLN A 77 -0.28 -9.73 0.34
CA GLN A 77 -0.73 -10.38 -0.88
C GLN A 77 -0.70 -9.39 -2.06
N VAL A 78 -0.51 -9.91 -3.27
CA VAL A 78 -0.58 -9.08 -4.50
C VAL A 78 -2.03 -8.67 -4.78
N LEU A 79 -2.99 -9.55 -4.50
CA LEU A 79 -4.39 -9.48 -4.92
C LEU A 79 -4.55 -9.48 -6.46
N HIS A 80 -5.52 -10.22 -6.97
CA HIS A 80 -5.95 -10.23 -8.37
C HIS A 80 -7.02 -9.15 -8.59
N ASP A 81 -7.25 -8.76 -9.85
CA ASP A 81 -8.17 -7.66 -10.16
C ASP A 81 -9.64 -8.00 -9.84
N ASP A 82 -10.01 -9.28 -9.93
CA ASP A 82 -11.33 -9.81 -9.59
C ASP A 82 -11.61 -9.86 -8.07
N GLU A 83 -10.58 -9.68 -7.24
CA GLU A 83 -10.73 -9.55 -5.78
C GLU A 83 -11.20 -8.14 -5.37
N PHE A 84 -11.12 -7.14 -6.26
CA PHE A 84 -11.56 -5.78 -5.96
C PHE A 84 -13.03 -5.54 -6.32
N ILE A 85 -13.77 -4.93 -5.39
CA ILE A 85 -15.14 -4.49 -5.62
C ILE A 85 -15.14 -2.96 -5.78
N VAL A 86 -15.67 -2.47 -6.90
CA VAL A 86 -15.84 -1.03 -7.15
C VAL A 86 -17.32 -0.67 -7.07
N VAL A 87 -17.67 0.23 -6.15
CA VAL A 87 -19.06 0.62 -5.86
C VAL A 87 -19.32 2.06 -6.28
N ALA A 88 -20.35 2.25 -7.10
CA ALA A 88 -20.79 3.57 -7.58
C ALA A 88 -21.93 4.17 -6.74
N ARG A 89 -22.83 3.34 -6.22
CA ARG A 89 -23.99 3.74 -5.40
C ARG A 89 -23.86 3.06 -4.04
N TYR A 90 -23.72 3.86 -2.99
CA TYR A 90 -23.44 3.44 -1.62
C TYR A 90 -24.10 4.37 -0.62
#